data_AF-A0A661VFZ6-F1
#
_entry.id   AF-A0A661VFZ6-F1
#
_cell.length_a   1.000
_cell.length_b   1.000
_cell.length_c   1.000
_cell.angle_alpha   90.00
_cell.angle_beta   90.00
_cell.angle_gamma   90.00
#
_symmetry.space_group_name_H-M   'P 1'
#
loop_
_entity.id
_entity.type
_entity.pdbx_description
1 polymer ?
#
loop_
_entity_poly.entity_id
_entity_poly.type
_entity_poly.pdbx_seq_one_letter_code
_entity_poly.pdbx_strand_id
1 'polypeptide(L)'
;MTLYLGIDPGTQGALCLLVPESKGRVWFCDTPQTKNLYETLLKIHNWFRHMQYPLYAAIEDVHSMGGMGAKSNFQFGRNLGLVEAITHLQPWADKIEYVQPKVWQKGCGIVFQYPNEMSTPHRAALRKRTVAKHALELYPKAEIYGPRGGLKDGRSDALMIAHYLRLKYEGVQNGTKT
;
A
#
# COMPACT_ATOMS: atom_id res chain seq x y z
N MET A 1 -16.91 -12.20 3.05
CA MET A 1 -16.23 -10.93 2.66
C MET A 1 -14.86 -10.95 3.28
N THR A 2 -13.84 -10.55 2.53
CA THR A 2 -12.42 -10.55 2.94
C THR A 2 -11.87 -9.14 2.80
N LEU A 3 -11.06 -8.71 3.77
CA LEU A 3 -10.41 -7.41 3.81
C LEU A 3 -8.97 -7.53 3.34
N TYR A 4 -8.47 -6.48 2.69
CA TYR A 4 -7.09 -6.42 2.21
C TYR A 4 -6.42 -5.14 2.67
N LEU A 5 -5.28 -5.25 3.35
CA LEU A 5 -4.47 -4.13 3.82
C LEU A 5 -3.16 -4.09 3.05
N GLY A 6 -3.00 -3.08 2.19
CA GLY A 6 -1.74 -2.82 1.49
C GLY A 6 -0.99 -1.67 2.15
N ILE A 7 0.33 -1.81 2.25
CA ILE A 7 1.15 -0.85 3.00
C ILE A 7 2.44 -0.51 2.23
N ASP A 8 2.61 0.77 1.95
CA ASP A 8 3.88 1.37 1.54
C ASP A 8 4.55 1.99 2.80
N PRO A 9 5.67 1.43 3.31
CA PRO A 9 6.34 1.93 4.51
C PRO A 9 7.21 3.17 4.25
N GLY A 10 7.25 3.68 3.02
CA GLY A 10 8.00 4.87 2.64
C GLY A 10 7.62 6.12 3.44
N THR A 11 8.49 7.13 3.41
CA THR A 11 8.28 8.39 4.17
C THR A 11 7.03 9.16 3.70
N GLN A 12 6.64 9.00 2.44
CA GLN A 12 5.39 9.52 1.88
C GLN A 12 4.40 8.39 1.55
N GLY A 13 4.62 7.22 2.17
CA GLY A 13 3.81 6.03 2.02
C GLY A 13 2.42 6.14 2.65
N ALA A 14 1.70 5.04 2.62
CA ALA A 14 0.38 4.93 3.24
C ALA A 14 0.03 3.49 3.58
N LEU A 15 -0.95 3.35 4.48
CA LEU A 15 -1.75 2.16 4.68
C LEU A 15 -3.06 2.33 3.90
N CYS A 16 -3.49 1.27 3.23
CA CYS A 16 -4.73 1.23 2.46
C CYS A 16 -5.56 0.01 2.85
N LEU A 17 -6.74 0.24 3.42
CA LEU A 17 -7.74 -0.81 3.62
C LEU A 17 -8.70 -0.86 2.42
N LEU A 18 -8.77 -2.02 1.78
CA LEU A 18 -9.67 -2.31 0.67
C LEU A 18 -10.76 -3.31 1.12
N VAL A 19 -12.03 -2.90 0.97
CA VAL A 19 -13.23 -3.73 1.15
C VAL A 19 -13.85 -4.02 -0.23
N PRO A 20 -13.80 -5.25 -0.77
CA PRO A 20 -14.11 -5.58 -2.17
C PRO A 20 -15.56 -5.46 -2.68
N GLU A 21 -16.50 -4.80 -2.01
CA GLU A 21 -17.92 -4.76 -2.44
C GLU A 21 -18.11 -3.92 -3.73
N SER A 22 -18.76 -4.51 -4.76
CA SER A 22 -19.34 -3.95 -6.02
C SER A 22 -18.69 -2.73 -6.72
N LYS A 23 -17.47 -2.36 -6.33
CA LYS A 23 -16.50 -1.37 -6.87
C LYS A 23 -15.33 -1.08 -5.90
N GLY A 24 -15.31 -1.69 -4.71
CA GLY A 24 -14.25 -1.54 -3.71
C GLY A 24 -14.38 -0.25 -2.91
N ARG A 25 -14.63 -0.34 -1.60
CA ARG A 25 -14.44 0.79 -0.67
C ARG A 25 -12.98 0.82 -0.24
N VAL A 26 -12.38 2.01 -0.26
CA VAL A 26 -10.97 2.22 0.04
C VAL A 26 -10.85 3.26 1.14
N TRP A 27 -10.05 2.97 2.16
CA TRP A 27 -9.65 3.94 3.19
C TRP A 27 -8.14 4.05 3.25
N PHE A 28 -7.66 5.28 3.42
CA PHE A 28 -6.24 5.57 3.50
C PHE A 28 -5.84 6.14 4.85
N CYS A 29 -4.65 5.77 5.31
CA CYS A 29 -3.93 6.46 6.36
C CYS A 29 -2.50 6.65 5.89
N ASP A 30 -2.06 7.90 5.71
CA ASP A 30 -0.66 8.18 5.38
C ASP A 30 0.27 7.61 6.46
N THR A 31 1.48 7.19 6.09
CA THR A 31 2.41 6.50 7.00
C THR A 31 2.57 7.26 8.33
N PRO A 32 2.36 6.58 9.48
CA PRO A 32 2.45 7.23 10.77
C PRO A 32 3.84 7.83 11.00
N GLN A 33 3.84 9.02 11.56
CA GLN A 33 5.02 9.65 12.14
C GLN A 33 4.86 9.62 13.66
N THR A 34 5.97 9.65 14.41
CA THR A 34 5.91 9.63 15.88
C THR A 34 4.98 10.72 16.45
N LYS A 35 4.93 11.90 15.82
CA LYS A 35 4.10 13.04 16.25
C LYS A 35 2.59 12.85 16.09
N ASN A 36 2.14 11.94 15.21
CA ASN A 36 0.72 11.69 14.93
C ASN A 36 0.34 10.21 15.12
N LEU A 37 1.15 9.48 15.89
CA LEU A 37 0.99 8.05 16.09
C LEU A 37 -0.36 7.72 16.75
N TYR A 38 -0.75 8.46 17.79
CA TYR A 38 -2.04 8.25 18.47
C TYR A 38 -3.24 8.41 17.52
N GLU A 39 -3.29 9.50 16.75
CA GLU A 39 -4.36 9.73 15.77
C GLU A 39 -4.39 8.65 14.69
N THR A 40 -3.22 8.17 14.26
CA THR A 40 -3.10 7.08 13.29
C THR A 40 -3.66 5.79 13.86
N LEU A 41 -3.28 5.43 15.10
CA LEU A 41 -3.79 4.26 15.79
C LEU A 41 -5.31 4.32 15.98
N LEU A 42 -5.86 5.48 16.34
CA LEU A 42 -7.31 5.67 16.44
C LEU A 42 -8.02 5.48 15.10
N LYS A 43 -7.47 6.02 14.00
CA LYS A 43 -8.03 5.83 12.65
C LYS A 43 -8.05 4.36 12.26
N ILE A 44 -6.93 3.67 12.45
CA ILE A 44 -6.80 2.23 12.16
C ILE A 44 -7.76 1.43 13.02
N HIS A 45 -7.82 1.69 14.34
CA HIS A 45 -8.78 1.05 15.23
C HIS A 45 -10.22 1.25 14.75
N ASN A 46 -10.59 2.46 14.34
CA ASN A 46 -11.93 2.77 13.83
C ASN A 46 -12.27 2.06 12.52
N TRP A 47 -11.28 1.69 11.69
CA TRP A 47 -11.54 0.84 10.52
C TRP A 47 -12.04 -0.54 10.92
N PHE A 48 -11.49 -1.12 12.00
CA PHE A 48 -11.70 -2.53 12.32
C PHE A 48 -12.66 -2.77 13.49
N ARG A 49 -12.96 -1.78 14.34
CA ARG A 49 -13.76 -1.91 15.57
C ARG A 49 -15.15 -2.53 15.41
N HIS A 50 -15.69 -2.58 14.20
CA HIS A 50 -16.99 -3.17 13.87
C HIS A 50 -16.90 -4.22 12.75
N MET A 51 -15.71 -4.66 12.39
CA MET A 51 -15.48 -5.62 11.30
C MET A 51 -14.99 -6.95 11.86
N GLN A 52 -15.71 -8.03 11.56
CA GLN A 52 -15.31 -9.41 11.85
C GLN A 52 -15.14 -10.17 10.55
N TYR A 53 -14.13 -9.77 9.76
CA TYR A 53 -13.83 -10.37 8.47
C TYR A 53 -12.36 -10.73 8.41
N PRO A 54 -11.99 -11.79 7.66
CA PRO A 54 -10.59 -12.12 7.45
C PRO A 54 -9.83 -10.94 6.86
N LEU A 55 -8.62 -10.68 7.35
CA LEU A 55 -7.73 -9.62 6.89
C LEU A 55 -6.41 -10.22 6.39
N TYR A 56 -6.15 -10.04 5.10
CA TYR A 56 -4.84 -10.27 4.52
C TYR A 56 -4.10 -8.94 4.41
N ALA A 57 -2.87 -8.89 4.91
CA ALA A 57 -2.03 -7.70 4.88
C ALA A 57 -0.72 -7.94 4.12
N ALA A 58 -0.22 -6.89 3.45
CA ALA A 58 1.07 -6.91 2.78
C ALA A 58 1.79 -5.58 2.99
N ILE A 59 3.04 -5.68 3.43
CA ILE A 59 3.99 -4.59 3.55
C ILE A 59 4.93 -4.66 2.35
N GLU A 60 5.16 -3.52 1.69
CA GLU A 60 6.16 -3.49 0.62
C GLU A 60 7.56 -3.81 1.17
N ASP A 61 8.21 -4.80 0.58
CA ASP A 61 9.56 -5.23 0.95
C ASP A 61 10.60 -4.29 0.33
N VAL A 62 10.91 -3.22 1.06
CA VAL A 62 11.87 -2.18 0.69
C VAL A 62 13.01 -2.08 1.71
N HIS A 63 14.18 -1.66 1.23
CA HIS A 63 15.38 -1.50 2.04
C HIS A 63 15.98 -0.11 1.85
N SER A 64 16.84 0.29 2.79
CA SER A 64 17.61 1.53 2.64
C SER A 64 18.53 1.45 1.43
N MET A 65 18.49 2.46 0.57
CA MET A 65 19.39 2.58 -0.57
C MET A 65 20.75 3.16 -0.14
N GLY A 66 21.83 2.56 -0.65
CA GLY A 66 23.18 3.11 -0.51
C GLY A 66 23.27 4.53 -1.09
N GLY A 67 23.98 5.42 -0.41
CA GLY A 67 24.12 6.83 -0.82
C GLY A 67 23.06 7.79 -0.26
N MET A 68 22.06 7.29 0.47
CA MET A 68 21.18 8.16 1.26
C MET A 68 21.89 8.72 2.49
N GLY A 69 21.57 9.96 2.86
CA GLY A 69 22.12 10.58 4.07
C GLY A 69 21.68 9.84 5.34
N ALA A 70 22.56 9.79 6.34
CA ALA A 70 22.34 9.04 7.58
C ALA A 70 21.00 9.36 8.27
N LYS A 71 20.60 10.64 8.31
CA LYS A 71 19.30 11.08 8.84
C LYS A 71 18.12 10.46 8.09
N SER A 72 18.21 10.35 6.77
CA SER A 72 17.16 9.76 5.92
C SER A 72 17.05 8.25 6.17
N ASN A 73 18.19 7.56 6.27
CA ASN A 73 18.22 6.12 6.57
C ASN A 73 17.62 5.82 7.95
N PHE A 74 18.00 6.59 8.96
CA PHE A 74 17.46 6.41 10.31
C PHE A 74 15.95 6.67 10.36
N GLN A 75 15.47 7.72 9.69
CA GLN A 75 14.05 8.02 9.60
C GLN A 75 13.27 6.92 8.87
N PHE A 76 13.83 6.40 7.78
CA PHE A 76 13.24 5.27 7.05
C PHE A 76 13.09 4.04 7.96
N GLY A 77 14.15 3.62 8.66
CA GLY A 77 14.09 2.49 9.59
C GLY A 77 13.08 2.69 10.72
N ARG A 78 12.98 3.90 11.27
CA ARG A 78 11.96 4.22 12.30
C ARG A 78 10.54 4.13 11.75
N ASN A 79 10.29 4.57 10.51
CA ASN A 79 8.96 4.46 9.89
C ASN A 79 8.60 3.00 9.60
N LEU A 80 9.53 2.22 9.06
CA LEU A 80 9.33 0.80 8.81
C LEU A 80 8.97 0.06 10.10
N GLY A 81 9.74 0.25 11.18
CA GLY A 81 9.44 -0.38 12.46
C GLY A 81 8.09 0.02 13.06
N LEU A 82 7.65 1.28 12.90
CA LEU A 82 6.31 1.71 13.34
C LEU A 82 5.21 1.00 12.55
N VAL A 83 5.35 0.91 11.23
CA VAL A 83 4.40 0.24 10.34
C VAL A 83 4.31 -1.25 10.65
N GLU A 84 5.45 -1.92 10.80
CA GLU A 84 5.51 -3.34 11.18
C GLU A 84 4.83 -3.56 12.53
N ALA A 85 5.18 -2.76 13.55
CA ALA A 85 4.57 -2.88 14.87
C ALA A 85 3.05 -2.70 14.82
N ILE A 86 2.55 -1.68 14.13
CA ILE A 86 1.11 -1.45 13.97
C ILE A 86 0.44 -2.64 13.31
N THR A 87 1.03 -3.18 12.25
CA THR A 87 0.47 -4.29 11.47
C THR A 87 0.43 -5.58 12.29
N HIS A 88 1.51 -5.90 12.99
CA HIS A 88 1.62 -7.13 13.80
C HIS A 88 0.84 -7.07 15.12
N LEU A 89 0.58 -5.87 15.67
CA LEU A 89 -0.22 -5.71 16.88
C LEU A 89 -1.73 -5.76 16.62
N GLN A 90 -2.18 -5.78 15.35
CA GLN A 90 -3.60 -5.95 15.06
C GLN A 90 -4.01 -7.42 15.26
N PRO A 91 -4.88 -7.75 16.23
CA PRO A 91 -5.20 -9.14 16.58
C PRO A 91 -6.06 -9.88 15.54
N TRP A 92 -6.35 -9.25 14.39
CA TRP A 92 -7.26 -9.74 13.36
C TRP A 92 -6.62 -9.95 11.98
N ALA A 93 -5.30 -9.75 11.83
CA ALA A 93 -4.63 -10.09 10.57
C ALA A 93 -4.40 -11.61 10.48
N ASP A 94 -5.16 -12.30 9.62
CA ASP A 94 -4.99 -13.75 9.37
C ASP A 94 -3.65 -14.07 8.71
N LYS A 95 -3.12 -13.12 7.92
CA LYS A 95 -1.83 -13.26 7.25
C LYS A 95 -1.19 -11.91 6.97
N ILE A 96 0.10 -11.81 7.25
CA ILE A 96 0.94 -10.66 6.94
C ILE A 96 2.07 -11.15 6.03
N GLU A 97 2.29 -10.48 4.90
CA GLU A 97 3.36 -10.80 3.95
C GLU A 97 4.24 -9.59 3.66
N TYR A 98 5.51 -9.83 3.36
CA TYR A 98 6.41 -8.83 2.79
C TYR A 98 6.50 -9.07 1.29
N VAL A 99 6.22 -8.05 0.48
CA VAL A 99 6.08 -8.21 -0.98
C VAL A 99 6.94 -7.19 -1.71
N GLN A 100 7.87 -7.67 -2.54
CA GLN A 100 8.74 -6.79 -3.32
C GLN A 100 7.97 -5.98 -4.37
N PRO A 101 8.43 -4.75 -4.69
CA PRO A 101 7.79 -3.88 -5.68
C PRO A 101 7.46 -4.58 -7.00
N LYS A 102 8.44 -5.30 -7.56
CA LYS A 102 8.30 -6.00 -8.83
C LYS A 102 7.24 -7.11 -8.80
N VAL A 103 7.01 -7.72 -7.64
CA VAL A 103 6.08 -8.85 -7.49
C VAL A 103 4.64 -8.35 -7.53
N TRP A 104 4.29 -7.36 -6.69
CA TRP A 104 2.92 -6.84 -6.67
C TRP A 104 2.60 -6.07 -7.97
N GLN A 105 3.56 -5.34 -8.54
CA GLN A 105 3.38 -4.62 -9.81
C GLN A 105 3.04 -5.59 -10.94
N LYS A 106 3.83 -6.66 -11.09
CA LYS A 106 3.56 -7.72 -12.07
C LYS A 106 2.23 -8.42 -11.78
N GLY A 107 1.93 -8.72 -10.52
CA GLY A 107 0.68 -9.35 -10.12
C GLY A 107 -0.56 -8.52 -10.43
N CYS A 108 -0.44 -7.20 -10.48
CA CYS A 108 -1.50 -6.28 -10.89
C CYS A 108 -1.51 -5.99 -12.40
N GLY A 109 -0.64 -6.61 -13.20
CA GLY A 109 -0.53 -6.35 -14.63
C GLY A 109 0.09 -4.98 -14.97
N ILE A 110 0.79 -4.34 -14.03
CA ILE A 110 1.41 -3.04 -14.26
C ILE A 110 2.75 -3.25 -14.98
N VAL A 111 2.85 -2.71 -16.19
CA VAL A 111 4.07 -2.79 -17.01
C VAL A 111 4.61 -1.38 -17.24
N PHE A 112 5.92 -1.22 -17.06
CA PHE A 112 6.60 0.05 -17.32
C PHE A 112 7.36 -0.02 -18.63
N GLN A 113 7.02 0.89 -19.55
CA GLN A 113 7.75 1.09 -20.80
C GLN A 113 8.53 2.39 -20.70
N TYR A 114 9.85 2.32 -20.89
CA TYR A 114 10.73 3.48 -20.81
C TYR A 114 11.18 3.85 -22.22
N PRO A 115 10.97 5.11 -22.65
CA PRO A 115 11.67 5.67 -23.80
C PRO A 115 13.19 5.48 -23.68
N ASN A 116 13.83 5.31 -24.83
CA ASN A 116 15.29 5.27 -24.92
C ASN A 116 15.89 6.52 -24.26
N GLU A 117 17.03 6.35 -23.60
CA GLU A 117 17.80 7.43 -22.96
C GLU A 117 17.09 8.18 -21.82
N MET A 118 15.96 7.68 -21.32
CA MET A 118 15.28 8.31 -20.17
C MET A 118 16.12 8.23 -18.89
N SER A 119 16.38 9.39 -18.29
CA SER A 119 17.10 9.51 -17.01
C SER A 119 16.37 8.86 -15.83
N THR A 120 17.13 8.41 -14.83
CA THR A 120 16.60 7.74 -13.62
C THR A 120 15.49 8.51 -12.90
N PRO A 121 15.59 9.84 -12.68
CA PRO A 121 14.51 10.60 -12.05
C PRO A 121 13.21 10.59 -12.86
N HIS A 122 13.31 10.69 -14.20
CA HIS A 122 12.15 10.64 -15.08
C HIS A 122 11.50 9.24 -15.09
N ARG A 123 12.30 8.17 -15.05
CA ARG A 123 11.78 6.80 -14.89
C ARG A 123 11.02 6.63 -13.57
N ALA A 124 11.54 7.18 -12.47
CA ALA A 124 10.86 7.13 -11.17
C ALA A 124 9.53 7.88 -11.20
N ALA A 125 9.49 9.08 -11.79
CA ALA A 125 8.26 9.85 -11.96
C ALA A 125 7.23 9.13 -12.85
N LEU A 126 7.69 8.50 -13.94
CA LEU A 126 6.84 7.70 -14.82
C LEU A 126 6.20 6.54 -14.06
N ARG A 127 6.98 5.77 -13.29
CA ARG A 127 6.48 4.65 -12.49
C ARG A 127 5.33 5.09 -11.57
N LYS A 128 5.55 6.15 -10.80
CA LYS A 128 4.54 6.70 -9.87
C LYS A 128 3.24 7.07 -10.58
N ARG A 129 3.34 7.74 -11.74
CA ARG A 129 2.17 8.11 -12.55
C ARG A 129 1.45 6.90 -13.14
N THR A 130 2.21 5.90 -13.61
CA THR A 130 1.63 4.67 -14.17
C THR A 130 0.86 3.90 -13.11
N VAL A 131 1.42 3.72 -11.91
CA VAL A 131 0.69 3.06 -10.80
C VAL A 131 -0.57 3.84 -10.43
N ALA A 132 -0.47 5.16 -10.25
CA ALA A 132 -1.63 6.01 -9.95
C ALA A 132 -2.72 5.93 -11.02
N LYS A 133 -2.35 5.89 -12.30
CA LYS A 133 -3.29 5.71 -13.42
C LYS A 133 -4.05 4.40 -13.29
N HIS A 134 -3.35 3.27 -13.10
CA HIS A 134 -4.01 1.97 -12.91
C HIS A 134 -4.91 1.94 -11.66
N ALA A 135 -4.47 2.56 -10.57
CA ALA A 135 -5.26 2.67 -9.36
C ALA A 135 -6.59 3.40 -9.61
N LEU A 136 -6.60 4.49 -10.37
CA LEU A 136 -7.82 5.24 -10.69
C LEU A 136 -8.71 4.55 -11.73
N GLU A 137 -8.13 3.81 -12.67
CA GLU A 137 -8.91 3.01 -13.63
C GLU A 137 -9.74 1.95 -12.89
N LEU A 138 -9.14 1.29 -11.90
CA LEU A 138 -9.79 0.26 -11.09
C LEU A 138 -10.67 0.85 -9.97
N TYR A 139 -10.24 1.95 -9.36
CA TYR A 139 -10.89 2.59 -8.23
C TYR A 139 -11.04 4.10 -8.47
N PRO A 140 -12.01 4.53 -9.31
CA PRO A 140 -12.14 5.93 -9.74
C PRO A 140 -12.41 6.94 -8.62
N LYS A 141 -12.81 6.46 -7.43
CA LYS A 141 -13.10 7.28 -6.25
C LYS A 141 -11.94 7.31 -5.24
N ALA A 142 -10.80 6.69 -5.53
CA ALA A 142 -9.69 6.64 -4.61
C ALA A 142 -9.06 8.03 -4.40
N GLU A 143 -8.93 8.44 -3.14
CA GLU A 143 -8.36 9.74 -2.75
C GLU A 143 -6.81 9.72 -2.79
N ILE A 144 -6.24 9.60 -3.99
CA ILE A 144 -4.78 9.55 -4.21
C ILE A 144 -4.17 10.89 -4.62
N TYR A 145 -4.94 11.98 -4.61
CA TYR A 145 -4.45 13.34 -4.80
C TYR A 145 -4.73 14.19 -3.56
N GLY A 146 -3.80 15.05 -3.20
CA GLY A 146 -4.00 16.03 -2.13
C GLY A 146 -4.89 17.20 -2.58
N PRO A 147 -5.30 18.08 -1.64
CA PRO A 147 -6.20 19.21 -1.93
C PRO A 147 -5.68 20.19 -2.99
N ARG A 148 -4.37 20.23 -3.21
CA ARG A 148 -3.70 21.08 -4.22
C ARG A 148 -3.37 20.33 -5.52
N GLY A 149 -3.93 19.14 -5.74
CA GLY A 149 -3.70 18.33 -6.94
C GLY A 149 -2.38 17.56 -6.98
N GLY A 150 -1.56 17.64 -5.92
CA GLY A 150 -0.33 16.86 -5.82
C GLY A 150 -0.61 15.37 -5.64
N LEU A 151 0.04 14.52 -6.44
CA LEU A 151 -0.08 13.07 -6.35
C LEU A 151 0.45 12.57 -4.99
N LYS A 152 -0.35 11.73 -4.33
CA LYS A 152 0.03 10.93 -3.17
C LYS A 152 0.40 9.54 -3.67
N ASP A 153 1.61 9.41 -4.19
CA ASP A 153 2.13 8.18 -4.78
C ASP A 153 2.09 7.01 -3.80
N GLY A 154 2.42 7.24 -2.53
CA GLY A 154 2.33 6.19 -1.51
C GLY A 154 0.92 5.64 -1.26
N ARG A 155 -0.13 6.44 -1.47
CA ARG A 155 -1.52 5.93 -1.46
C ARG A 155 -1.81 5.07 -2.70
N SER A 156 -1.22 5.43 -3.84
CA SER A 156 -1.38 4.65 -5.07
C SER A 156 -0.72 3.28 -4.93
N ASP A 157 0.51 3.24 -4.41
CA ASP A 157 1.25 2.00 -4.16
C ASP A 157 0.53 1.14 -3.11
N ALA A 158 0.13 1.71 -1.96
CA ALA A 158 -0.62 1.00 -0.93
C ALA A 158 -1.94 0.39 -1.44
N LEU A 159 -2.70 1.12 -2.27
CA LEU A 159 -3.92 0.61 -2.89
C LEU A 159 -3.65 -0.54 -3.86
N MET A 160 -2.61 -0.43 -4.68
CA MET A 160 -2.28 -1.50 -5.62
C MET A 160 -1.69 -2.73 -4.92
N ILE A 161 -1.00 -2.58 -3.80
CA ILE A 161 -0.60 -3.70 -2.93
C ILE A 161 -1.84 -4.39 -2.34
N ALA A 162 -2.84 -3.64 -1.87
CA ALA A 162 -4.10 -4.21 -1.39
C ALA A 162 -4.87 -4.94 -2.52
N HIS A 163 -4.87 -4.36 -3.73
CA HIS A 163 -5.45 -5.00 -4.90
C HIS A 163 -4.70 -6.29 -5.30
N TYR A 164 -3.37 -6.31 -5.21
CA TYR A 164 -2.58 -7.51 -5.43
C TYR A 164 -2.99 -8.65 -4.49
N LEU A 165 -3.15 -8.35 -3.19
CA LEU A 165 -3.66 -9.34 -2.23
C LEU A 165 -5.05 -9.84 -2.59
N ARG A 166 -5.95 -8.95 -3.02
CA ARG A 166 -7.28 -9.32 -3.51
C ARG A 166 -7.16 -10.34 -4.65
N LEU A 167 -6.40 -10.02 -5.70
CA LEU A 167 -6.19 -10.94 -6.82
C LEU A 167 -5.61 -12.29 -6.38
N LYS A 168 -4.65 -12.26 -5.45
CA LYS A 168 -3.98 -13.46 -4.94
C LYS A 168 -4.90 -14.37 -4.13
N TYR A 169 -5.79 -13.81 -3.30
CA TYR A 169 -6.57 -14.58 -2.32
C TYR A 169 -8.05 -14.75 -2.69
N GLU A 170 -8.62 -13.87 -3.50
CA GLU A 170 -10.00 -14.00 -3.99
C GLU A 170 -10.15 -15.22 -4.93
N GLY A 171 -9.12 -15.54 -5.72
CA GLY A 171 -9.07 -16.75 -6.55
C GLY A 171 -8.93 -18.06 -5.75
N VAL A 172 -8.31 -18.01 -4.56
CA VAL A 172 -8.13 -19.18 -3.68
C VAL A 172 -9.45 -19.58 -3.00
N GLN A 173 -10.33 -18.61 -2.70
CA GLN A 173 -11.63 -18.88 -2.09
C GLN A 173 -12.69 -19.42 -3.07
N ASN A 174 -12.50 -19.19 -4.38
CA ASN A 174 -13.40 -19.71 -5.43
C ASN A 174 -12.92 -21.05 -6.02
N GLY A 175 -11.77 -21.58 -5.57
CA GLY A 175 -11.07 -22.72 -6.17
C GLY A 175 -11.17 -24.06 -5.44
N THR A 176 -11.85 -24.17 -4.31
CA THR A 176 -12.12 -25.46 -3.63
C THR A 176 -13.49 -26.02 -4.01
N LYS A 177 -13.62 -26.41 -5.29
CA LYS A 177 -14.54 -27.46 -5.76
C LYS A 177 -13.91 -28.18 -6.95
N THR A 178 -13.01 -29.11 -6.66
CA THR A 178 -12.80 -30.36 -7.41
C THR A 178 -12.21 -31.38 -6.46
#